data_AF-A0A7Z0NNF9-F1
#
_entry.id   AF-A0A7Z0NNF9-F1
#
_cell.length_a   1.000
_cell.length_b   1.000
_cell.length_c   1.000
_cell.angle_alpha   90.00
_cell.angle_beta   90.00
_cell.angle_gamma   90.00
#
_symmetry.space_group_name_H-M   'P 1'
#
loop_
_entity.id
_entity.type
_entity.pdbx_description
1 polymer ?
#
loop_
_entity_poly.entity_id
_entity_poly.type
_entity_poly.pdbx_seq_one_letter_code
_entity_poly.pdbx_strand_id
1 'polypeptide(L)'
;MSGSLATGVALADQVRGRSRRFERVGPGGDPVAAAATSASPAVAPAAEHVDDAPAAGVVLDCGWGRLVFGQTYADQADVADVLRSEAAGARDICIYLDDPHVLVSRLPDELFIDPSLTFRLPLHGEGLAAPEIPGLRIRPLRDAQDAEDVNRIYAANSMVTAPVEVLVANAATDSFLHLVAENATGEIVGTITGVDHVAVFDDPDGGSSLWCLTVDFNAAPPGTGQALITELAARLVNRGRAYVDLSVLAENEGAIRLYERLGFYRVTALCVKRKNPINERLFLPAMPEGYDELNPYAQIVADEAMRRGIRVEVTDPTWGELRLTSGGRTILTRESLSELTSAVAMSRCDDKRVTRRILAQAGLSVPRGRTATGDGADAAFLAEVGGLVVKPARGEQGKGITVGVHTAEALRTAVELATRYCPEVLLEELRAGEDLRVVMIDHEVVAAAVRRPASIIGDGVHDIAELITRQSRRRAAATGGESRIPLDEMTREVVAEAGYTLTDILPEGELLIVRRTANLHTGGTIHDVTAELHPEIAEACVTASRALDIPVTGLDLLVPAAENPEHVFIEANERPGLANHEPQPTAERFVDLLFPGTRAPQRLWSPAGAASSGV
;
A
#
# COMPACT_ATOMS: atom_id res chain seq x y z
N MET A 1 54.64 18.72 -1.80
CA MET A 1 55.15 17.35 -1.96
C MET A 1 54.37 16.70 -3.09
N SER A 2 55.10 16.09 -4.03
CA SER A 2 54.68 15.42 -5.28
C SER A 2 53.34 14.69 -5.22
N GLY A 3 52.43 14.79 -6.21
CA GLY A 3 52.54 14.23 -7.58
C GLY A 3 51.93 12.81 -7.57
N SER A 4 50.72 12.58 -8.09
CA SER A 4 50.36 12.31 -9.50
C SER A 4 50.14 10.82 -9.79
N LEU A 5 48.93 10.51 -10.29
CA LEU A 5 48.55 9.57 -11.39
C LEU A 5 49.24 8.18 -11.44
N ALA A 6 48.50 7.07 -11.32
CA ALA A 6 47.65 6.43 -12.33
C ALA A 6 48.39 5.50 -13.32
N THR A 7 47.67 4.43 -13.68
CA THR A 7 47.70 3.62 -14.92
C THR A 7 48.77 2.54 -15.15
N GLY A 8 48.30 1.40 -15.68
CA GLY A 8 49.11 0.34 -16.24
C GLY A 8 48.30 -0.89 -16.69
N VAL A 9 47.41 -0.69 -17.66
CA VAL A 9 46.61 -1.71 -18.37
C VAL A 9 47.45 -2.39 -19.47
N ALA A 10 47.22 -3.69 -19.71
CA ALA A 10 47.29 -4.41 -21.01
C ALA A 10 47.17 -5.93 -20.76
N LEU A 11 46.52 -6.80 -21.54
CA LEU A 11 45.90 -6.72 -22.87
C LEU A 11 45.03 -7.99 -23.03
N ALA A 12 43.92 -7.87 -23.75
CA ALA A 12 43.12 -9.02 -24.20
C ALA A 12 43.75 -9.64 -25.46
N ASP A 13 43.63 -10.96 -25.62
CA ASP A 13 43.44 -11.56 -26.94
C ASP A 13 42.75 -12.93 -26.85
N GLN A 14 41.75 -13.12 -27.72
CA GLN A 14 41.00 -14.35 -27.94
C GLN A 14 41.82 -15.37 -28.75
N VAL A 15 41.54 -16.67 -28.57
CA VAL A 15 41.03 -17.59 -29.63
C VAL A 15 41.20 -19.08 -29.22
N ARG A 16 40.03 -19.75 -29.13
CA ARG A 16 39.65 -21.15 -29.43
C ARG A 16 40.67 -22.30 -29.25
N GLY A 17 40.21 -23.34 -28.54
CA GLY A 17 40.35 -24.72 -29.03
C GLY A 17 40.22 -25.87 -28.02
N ARG A 18 39.20 -26.72 -28.25
CA ARG A 18 39.14 -28.18 -28.02
C ARG A 18 38.75 -28.77 -26.64
N SER A 19 37.46 -29.16 -26.58
CA SER A 19 36.93 -30.52 -26.36
C SER A 19 37.57 -31.44 -25.30
N ARG A 20 36.77 -31.86 -24.31
CA ARG A 20 36.69 -33.26 -23.83
C ARG A 20 35.26 -33.62 -23.36
N ARG A 21 34.80 -34.79 -23.82
CA ARG A 21 33.57 -35.53 -23.46
C ARG A 21 33.76 -36.36 -22.18
N PHE A 22 32.62 -36.91 -21.73
CA PHE A 22 32.38 -38.02 -20.79
C PHE A 22 32.34 -37.59 -19.31
N GLU A 23 31.30 -37.92 -18.52
CA GLU A 23 30.69 -39.24 -18.39
C GLU A 23 29.18 -39.21 -17.98
N ARG A 24 28.41 -40.13 -18.56
CA ARG A 24 27.12 -40.63 -18.06
C ARG A 24 27.40 -41.86 -17.19
N VAL A 25 26.75 -41.97 -16.04
CA VAL A 25 26.47 -43.27 -15.38
C VAL A 25 25.04 -43.21 -14.82
N GLY A 26 24.13 -44.00 -15.40
CA GLY A 26 22.99 -44.60 -14.67
C GLY A 26 23.33 -46.06 -14.35
N PRO A 27 22.41 -46.98 -13.96
CA PRO A 27 20.94 -46.90 -13.85
C PRO A 27 20.46 -47.26 -12.42
N GLY A 28 19.21 -47.09 -12.00
CA GLY A 28 18.03 -47.85 -12.42
C GLY A 28 17.28 -48.36 -11.18
N GLY A 29 15.95 -48.22 -11.19
CA GLY A 29 15.07 -48.70 -10.12
C GLY A 29 13.66 -48.18 -10.33
N ASP A 30 12.99 -48.67 -11.37
CA ASP A 30 11.58 -48.43 -11.65
C ASP A 30 10.65 -49.38 -10.85
N PRO A 31 9.35 -49.06 -10.75
CA PRO A 31 8.48 -49.41 -9.64
C PRO A 31 7.79 -50.77 -9.77
N VAL A 32 7.32 -51.33 -8.65
CA VAL A 32 6.41 -52.48 -8.65
C VAL A 32 5.06 -52.04 -8.12
N ALA A 33 4.04 -52.19 -8.96
CA ALA A 33 2.63 -52.08 -8.59
C ALA A 33 1.92 -53.43 -8.68
N ALA A 34 0.80 -53.48 -7.95
CA ALA A 34 -0.37 -54.37 -8.03
C ALA A 34 -0.41 -55.62 -7.14
N ALA A 35 -1.35 -55.63 -6.18
CA ALA A 35 -2.49 -56.55 -6.21
C ALA A 35 -3.58 -56.14 -5.19
N ALA A 36 -4.82 -56.08 -5.66
CA ALA A 36 -6.03 -56.11 -4.83
C ALA A 36 -6.45 -57.57 -4.56
N THR A 37 -7.00 -57.88 -3.38
CA THR A 37 -8.28 -58.60 -3.18
C THR A 37 -8.54 -59.06 -1.72
N SER A 38 -9.83 -59.08 -1.41
CA SER A 38 -10.56 -59.88 -0.41
C SER A 38 -10.88 -59.26 0.95
N ALA A 39 -12.14 -59.49 1.35
CA ALA A 39 -12.82 -58.96 2.53
C ALA A 39 -13.09 -60.08 3.56
N SER A 40 -13.10 -59.65 4.84
CA SER A 40 -13.72 -60.22 6.05
C SER A 40 -13.10 -61.47 6.70
N PRO A 41 -13.26 -61.68 8.05
CA PRO A 41 -14.25 -61.09 8.96
C PRO A 41 -13.71 -60.42 10.24
N ALA A 42 -14.61 -59.73 10.91
CA ALA A 42 -14.44 -59.03 12.18
C ALA A 42 -13.95 -59.94 13.32
N VAL A 43 -12.91 -59.48 14.02
CA VAL A 43 -12.48 -59.99 15.33
C VAL A 43 -12.45 -58.79 16.28
N ALA A 44 -13.08 -58.95 17.45
CA ALA A 44 -13.23 -57.94 18.48
C ALA A 44 -11.87 -57.39 18.97
N PRO A 45 -11.75 -56.10 19.34
CA PRO A 45 -10.50 -55.59 19.87
C PRO A 45 -10.32 -56.08 21.30
N ALA A 46 -9.29 -56.91 21.50
CA ALA A 46 -8.63 -57.02 22.78
C ALA A 46 -7.81 -55.74 23.01
N ALA A 47 -7.77 -55.27 24.26
CA ALA A 47 -7.09 -54.06 24.67
C ALA A 47 -5.62 -54.06 24.23
N GLU A 48 -5.25 -53.14 23.34
CA GLU A 48 -3.87 -52.85 22.97
C GLU A 48 -3.49 -51.44 23.42
N HIS A 49 -2.27 -51.33 23.91
CA HIS A 49 -1.66 -50.12 24.46
C HIS A 49 -1.69 -48.99 23.44
N VAL A 50 -2.09 -47.80 23.88
CA VAL A 50 -1.97 -46.57 23.09
C VAL A 50 -0.49 -46.20 23.05
N ASP A 51 0.12 -46.30 21.87
CA ASP A 51 1.41 -45.68 21.58
C ASP A 51 1.27 -44.15 21.68
N ASP A 52 2.00 -43.53 22.60
CA ASP A 52 2.19 -42.07 22.69
C ASP A 52 3.03 -41.59 21.50
N ALA A 53 2.39 -41.31 20.36
CA ALA A 53 3.00 -40.53 19.30
C ALA A 53 2.84 -39.03 19.64
N PRO A 54 3.92 -38.22 19.62
CA PRO A 54 3.81 -36.79 19.89
C PRO A 54 2.87 -36.11 18.89
N ALA A 55 2.15 -35.08 19.34
CA ALA A 55 1.17 -34.40 18.49
C ALA A 55 1.85 -33.75 17.28
N ALA A 56 1.31 -34.01 16.09
CA ALA A 56 1.85 -33.50 14.82
C ALA A 56 1.05 -32.29 14.32
N GLY A 57 1.74 -31.32 13.71
CA GLY A 57 1.13 -30.17 13.04
C GLY A 57 0.42 -29.20 13.98
N VAL A 58 1.05 -28.88 15.12
CA VAL A 58 0.41 -28.16 16.22
C VAL A 58 0.30 -26.66 15.93
N VAL A 59 -0.93 -26.15 16.02
CA VAL A 59 -1.27 -24.73 15.90
C VAL A 59 -2.14 -24.33 17.08
N LEU A 60 -1.78 -23.25 17.75
CA LEU A 60 -2.48 -22.76 18.94
C LEU A 60 -3.03 -21.35 18.69
N ASP A 61 -4.35 -21.19 18.75
CA ASP A 61 -5.01 -19.88 18.63
C ASP A 61 -4.86 -19.07 19.92
N CYS A 62 -4.17 -17.93 19.82
CA CYS A 62 -3.91 -17.01 20.92
C CYS A 62 -4.86 -15.79 20.91
N GLY A 63 -5.82 -15.74 19.98
CA GLY A 63 -6.78 -14.67 19.80
C GLY A 63 -6.27 -13.50 18.96
N TRP A 64 -5.02 -13.06 19.15
CA TRP A 64 -4.35 -12.05 18.29
C TRP A 64 -3.75 -12.64 17.01
N GLY A 65 -3.78 -13.97 16.90
CA GLY A 65 -3.14 -14.77 15.86
C GLY A 65 -2.80 -16.15 16.40
N ARG A 66 -2.03 -16.93 15.63
CA ARG A 66 -1.72 -18.32 15.96
C ARG A 66 -0.24 -18.53 16.21
N LEU A 67 0.08 -19.33 17.23
CA LEU A 67 1.40 -19.91 17.39
C LEU A 67 1.48 -21.21 16.61
N VAL A 68 2.43 -21.29 15.68
CA VAL A 68 2.71 -22.49 14.89
C VAL A 68 4.00 -23.12 15.43
N PHE A 69 3.91 -24.31 16.02
CA PHE A 69 5.05 -25.01 16.59
C PHE A 69 5.76 -25.82 15.51
N GLY A 70 6.75 -25.20 14.86
CA GLY A 70 7.38 -25.73 13.65
C GLY A 70 8.04 -27.10 13.82
N GLN A 71 8.56 -27.41 15.01
CA GLN A 71 9.17 -28.70 15.33
C GLN A 71 8.17 -29.87 15.32
N THR A 72 6.86 -29.58 15.35
CA THR A 72 5.80 -30.60 15.32
C THR A 72 5.41 -31.00 13.89
N TYR A 73 6.02 -30.38 12.88
CA TYR A 73 5.75 -30.66 11.46
C TYR A 73 6.86 -31.51 10.86
N ALA A 74 6.48 -32.55 10.13
CA ALA A 74 7.44 -33.38 9.39
C ALA A 74 7.92 -32.70 8.10
N ASP A 75 7.08 -31.88 7.47
CA ASP A 75 7.41 -31.11 6.27
C ASP A 75 7.19 -29.61 6.50
N GLN A 76 8.19 -28.80 6.13
CA GLN A 76 8.10 -27.35 6.19
C GLN A 76 7.06 -26.78 5.21
N ALA A 77 6.67 -27.52 4.16
CA ALA A 77 5.61 -27.12 3.24
C ALA A 77 4.26 -26.95 3.95
N ASP A 78 3.95 -27.85 4.90
CA ASP A 78 2.72 -27.78 5.69
C ASP A 78 2.70 -26.53 6.58
N VAL A 79 3.87 -26.16 7.14
CA VAL A 79 4.03 -24.91 7.91
C VAL A 79 3.75 -23.69 7.04
N ALA A 80 4.23 -23.68 5.80
CA ALA A 80 3.95 -22.59 4.86
C ALA A 80 2.46 -22.46 4.56
N ASP A 81 1.76 -23.57 4.37
CA ASP A 81 0.32 -23.57 4.09
C ASP A 81 -0.50 -23.08 5.30
N VAL A 82 -0.08 -23.43 6.52
CA VAL A 82 -0.66 -22.85 7.73
C VAL A 82 -0.43 -21.33 7.76
N LEU A 83 0.79 -20.85 7.57
CA LEU A 83 1.09 -19.42 7.56
C LEU A 83 0.37 -18.67 6.42
N ARG A 84 0.12 -19.30 5.27
CA ARG A 84 -0.71 -18.72 4.18
C ARG A 84 -2.17 -18.53 4.57
N SER A 85 -2.69 -19.35 5.48
CA SER A 85 -4.07 -19.27 5.97
C SER A 85 -4.28 -18.21 7.06
N GLU A 86 -3.27 -17.39 7.36
CA GLU A 86 -3.36 -16.30 8.32
C GLU A 86 -4.53 -15.36 7.99
N ALA A 87 -5.39 -15.11 8.97
CA ALA A 87 -6.54 -14.24 8.81
C ALA A 87 -6.13 -12.77 8.70
N ALA A 88 -6.86 -11.96 7.93
CA ALA A 88 -6.65 -10.52 7.89
C ALA A 88 -6.83 -9.91 9.28
N GLY A 89 -5.87 -9.11 9.74
CA GLY A 89 -5.90 -8.55 11.10
C GLY A 89 -5.21 -9.40 12.16
N ALA A 90 -4.94 -10.69 11.87
CA ALA A 90 -4.22 -11.59 12.78
C ALA A 90 -2.71 -11.56 12.53
N ARG A 91 -1.94 -12.02 13.52
CA ARG A 91 -0.48 -12.13 13.43
C ARG A 91 -0.03 -13.52 13.84
N ASP A 92 0.22 -14.38 12.88
CA ASP A 92 0.76 -15.72 13.13
C ASP A 92 2.27 -15.67 13.36
N ILE A 93 2.75 -16.55 14.23
CA ILE A 93 4.17 -16.69 14.54
C ILE A 93 4.51 -18.17 14.52
N CYS A 94 5.36 -18.57 13.58
CA CYS A 94 5.98 -19.88 13.62
C CYS A 94 7.27 -19.81 14.43
N ILE A 95 7.43 -20.67 15.43
CA ILE A 95 8.63 -20.75 16.28
C ILE A 95 9.10 -22.22 16.36
N TYR A 96 10.39 -22.41 16.66
CA TYR A 96 11.05 -23.72 16.77
C TYR A 96 11.02 -24.56 15.48
N LEU A 97 10.80 -23.92 14.33
CA LEU A 97 10.95 -24.59 13.05
C LEU A 97 12.40 -25.01 12.86
N ASP A 98 12.62 -26.29 12.50
CA ASP A 98 13.93 -26.75 12.07
C ASP A 98 14.35 -26.01 10.79
N ASP A 99 15.59 -25.54 10.72
CA ASP A 99 16.14 -24.83 9.55
C ASP A 99 15.21 -23.76 8.93
N PRO A 100 14.81 -22.72 9.69
CA PRO A 100 13.84 -21.74 9.24
C PRO A 100 14.30 -20.94 8.02
N HIS A 101 15.62 -20.79 7.87
CA HIS A 101 16.25 -20.18 6.71
C HIS A 101 16.00 -20.96 5.41
N VAL A 102 15.83 -22.29 5.47
CA VAL A 102 15.50 -23.12 4.30
C VAL A 102 14.08 -22.82 3.85
N LEU A 103 13.10 -22.79 4.77
CA LEU A 103 11.72 -22.44 4.44
C LEU A 103 11.63 -21.04 3.81
N VAL A 104 12.24 -20.05 4.46
CA VAL A 104 12.22 -18.67 3.97
C VAL A 104 12.92 -18.54 2.61
N SER A 105 14.01 -19.27 2.36
CA SER A 105 14.68 -19.25 1.05
C SER A 105 13.82 -19.80 -0.10
N ARG A 106 12.86 -20.68 0.20
CA ARG A 106 11.92 -21.24 -0.78
C ARG A 106 10.74 -20.30 -1.06
N LEU A 107 10.36 -19.49 -0.07
CA LEU A 107 9.21 -18.58 -0.12
C LEU A 107 9.59 -17.14 0.28
N PRO A 108 10.61 -16.53 -0.36
CA PRO A 108 11.18 -15.26 0.09
C PRO A 108 10.23 -14.08 -0.08
N ASP A 109 9.26 -14.16 -1.01
CA ASP A 109 8.26 -13.12 -1.25
C ASP A 109 7.09 -13.20 -0.26
N GLU A 110 6.93 -14.33 0.44
CA GLU A 110 5.80 -14.60 1.33
C GLU A 110 6.18 -14.58 2.81
N LEU A 111 7.41 -15.01 3.14
CA LEU A 111 7.87 -15.23 4.51
C LEU A 111 9.16 -14.46 4.78
N PHE A 112 9.41 -14.17 6.06
CA PHE A 112 10.69 -13.64 6.52
C PHE A 112 11.05 -14.19 7.90
N ILE A 113 12.35 -14.18 8.21
CA ILE A 113 12.82 -14.43 9.58
C ILE A 113 12.61 -13.13 10.37
N ASP A 114 11.81 -13.21 11.42
CA ASP A 114 11.54 -12.09 12.31
C ASP A 114 12.85 -11.57 12.92
N PRO A 115 13.10 -10.24 12.94
CA PRO A 115 14.32 -9.66 13.51
C PRO A 115 14.29 -9.66 15.05
N SER A 116 13.81 -10.74 15.65
CA SER A 116 13.81 -10.99 17.09
C SER A 116 14.93 -11.94 17.51
N LEU A 117 15.28 -11.83 18.78
CA LEU A 117 16.19 -12.72 19.49
C LEU A 117 15.36 -13.57 20.45
N THR A 118 15.62 -14.88 20.46
CA THR A 118 14.98 -15.78 21.41
C THR A 118 15.87 -16.00 22.63
N PHE A 119 15.27 -15.88 23.81
CA PHE A 119 15.92 -16.03 25.11
C PHE A 119 15.24 -17.14 25.91
N ARG A 120 16.04 -17.91 26.66
CA ARG A 120 15.60 -19.01 27.51
C ARG A 120 15.95 -18.74 28.97
N LEU A 121 14.98 -18.90 29.86
CA LEU A 121 15.20 -18.97 31.30
C LEU A 121 15.11 -20.43 31.74
N PRO A 122 16.19 -21.03 32.28
CA PRO A 122 16.11 -22.32 32.92
C PRO A 122 15.29 -22.21 34.22
N LEU A 123 14.36 -23.14 34.41
CA LEU A 123 13.49 -23.18 35.60
C LEU A 123 14.01 -24.17 36.68
N HIS A 124 15.19 -24.77 36.45
CA HIS A 124 15.90 -25.58 37.43
C HIS A 124 16.87 -24.69 38.24
N GLY A 125 16.64 -24.50 39.54
CA GLY A 125 17.53 -23.72 40.41
C GLY A 125 16.82 -22.95 41.52
N GLU A 126 17.53 -21.99 42.14
CA GLU A 126 16.90 -21.00 43.03
C GLU A 126 15.96 -20.12 42.20
N GLY A 127 14.69 -20.04 42.61
CA GLY A 127 13.66 -19.29 41.88
C GLY A 127 13.99 -17.80 41.72
N LEU A 128 13.33 -17.15 40.76
CA LEU A 128 13.50 -15.71 40.54
C LEU A 128 13.04 -14.92 41.78
N ALA A 129 13.87 -13.97 42.22
CA ALA A 129 13.47 -13.03 43.27
C ALA A 129 12.33 -12.14 42.74
N ALA A 130 11.17 -12.21 43.39
CA ALA A 130 10.04 -11.35 43.09
C ALA A 130 10.32 -9.93 43.62
N PRO A 131 10.22 -8.88 42.80
CA PRO A 131 10.28 -7.52 43.33
C PRO A 131 9.03 -7.28 44.18
N GLU A 132 9.21 -6.85 45.43
CA GLU A 132 8.09 -6.38 46.25
C GLU A 132 7.65 -5.01 45.75
N ILE A 133 6.50 -4.97 45.07
CA ILE A 133 5.90 -3.74 44.56
C ILE A 133 4.63 -3.47 45.39
N PRO A 134 4.63 -2.46 46.27
CA PRO A 134 3.49 -2.18 47.14
C PRO A 134 2.20 -1.98 46.36
N GLY A 135 1.16 -2.72 46.73
CA GLY A 135 -0.17 -2.62 46.13
C GLY A 135 -0.33 -3.27 44.76
N LEU A 136 0.72 -3.90 44.20
CA LEU A 136 0.61 -4.70 42.99
C LEU A 136 0.28 -6.15 43.32
N ARG A 137 -0.75 -6.69 42.70
CA ARG A 137 -1.14 -8.11 42.83
C ARG A 137 -1.16 -8.77 41.47
N ILE A 138 -0.48 -9.90 41.33
CA ILE A 138 -0.54 -10.72 40.11
C ILE A 138 -1.49 -11.89 40.33
N ARG A 139 -2.35 -12.14 39.37
CA ARG A 139 -3.33 -13.23 39.40
C ARG A 139 -3.69 -13.69 37.99
N PRO A 140 -4.35 -14.85 37.83
CA PRO A 140 -4.93 -15.24 36.55
C PRO A 140 -5.98 -14.23 36.05
N LEU A 141 -6.12 -14.14 34.74
CA LEU A 141 -7.28 -13.57 34.05
C LEU A 141 -8.53 -14.40 34.42
N ARG A 142 -9.64 -13.77 34.79
CA ARG A 142 -10.82 -14.47 35.31
C ARG A 142 -12.02 -14.42 34.39
N ASP A 143 -12.29 -13.26 33.80
CA ASP A 143 -13.55 -12.98 33.14
C ASP A 143 -13.39 -12.02 31.96
N ALA A 144 -14.51 -11.70 31.32
CA ALA A 144 -14.57 -10.80 30.17
C ALA A 144 -14.05 -9.39 30.50
N GLN A 145 -14.24 -8.90 31.74
CA GLN A 145 -13.78 -7.56 32.10
C GLN A 145 -12.26 -7.50 32.16
N ASP A 146 -11.62 -8.51 32.76
CA ASP A 146 -10.15 -8.60 32.76
C ASP A 146 -9.62 -8.68 31.31
N ALA A 147 -10.30 -9.40 30.41
CA ALA A 147 -9.91 -9.51 29.01
C ALA A 147 -10.10 -8.21 28.22
N GLU A 148 -11.16 -7.43 28.51
CA GLU A 148 -11.33 -6.08 27.98
C GLU A 148 -10.20 -5.15 28.43
N ASP A 149 -9.83 -5.20 29.71
CA ASP A 149 -8.72 -4.39 30.24
C ASP A 149 -7.38 -4.78 29.63
N VAL A 150 -7.16 -6.08 29.35
CA VAL A 150 -5.99 -6.55 28.59
C VAL A 150 -5.98 -5.95 27.18
N ASN A 151 -7.10 -6.00 26.46
CA ASN A 151 -7.20 -5.41 25.12
C ASN A 151 -7.00 -3.89 25.13
N ARG A 152 -7.44 -3.18 26.18
CA ARG A 152 -7.16 -1.76 26.38
C ARG A 152 -5.65 -1.50 26.41
N ILE A 153 -4.89 -2.32 27.15
CA ILE A 153 -3.42 -2.20 27.21
C ILE A 153 -2.79 -2.57 25.87
N TYR A 154 -3.26 -3.63 25.19
CA TYR A 154 -2.79 -3.98 23.84
C TYR A 154 -2.96 -2.84 22.85
N ALA A 155 -4.16 -2.26 22.78
CA ALA A 155 -4.45 -1.14 21.89
C ALA A 155 -3.59 0.09 22.22
N ALA A 156 -3.44 0.44 23.50
CA ALA A 156 -2.59 1.56 23.94
C ALA A 156 -1.12 1.39 23.51
N ASN A 157 -0.66 0.14 23.43
CA ASN A 157 0.72 -0.21 23.07
C ASN A 157 0.87 -0.62 21.59
N SER A 158 -0.12 -0.31 20.74
CA SER A 158 -0.12 -0.65 19.31
C SER A 158 0.08 -2.14 19.02
N MET A 159 -0.41 -3.00 19.91
CA MET A 159 -0.44 -4.46 19.74
C MET A 159 -1.78 -4.89 19.12
N VAL A 160 -1.76 -6.05 18.45
CA VAL A 160 -2.99 -6.67 17.92
C VAL A 160 -3.85 -7.11 19.10
N THR A 161 -5.11 -6.71 19.11
CA THR A 161 -6.10 -7.11 20.12
C THR A 161 -6.65 -8.50 19.82
N ALA A 162 -7.27 -9.14 20.81
CA ALA A 162 -7.85 -10.47 20.69
C ALA A 162 -9.35 -10.43 21.01
N PRO A 163 -10.19 -11.30 20.42
CA PRO A 163 -11.57 -11.44 20.85
C PRO A 163 -11.66 -11.81 22.33
N VAL A 164 -12.54 -11.13 23.08
CA VAL A 164 -12.66 -11.26 24.54
C VAL A 164 -12.98 -12.70 24.94
N GLU A 165 -13.91 -13.33 24.22
CA GLU A 165 -14.32 -14.71 24.40
C GLU A 165 -13.17 -15.71 24.20
N VAL A 166 -12.24 -15.43 23.28
CA VAL A 166 -11.07 -16.29 23.04
C VAL A 166 -10.07 -16.17 24.19
N LEU A 167 -9.79 -14.96 24.68
CA LEU A 167 -8.92 -14.78 25.84
C LEU A 167 -9.46 -15.47 27.10
N VAL A 168 -10.76 -15.35 27.35
CA VAL A 168 -11.42 -16.01 28.50
C VAL A 168 -11.40 -17.53 28.34
N ALA A 169 -11.70 -18.05 27.14
CA ALA A 169 -11.65 -19.47 26.86
C ALA A 169 -10.22 -20.03 27.05
N ASN A 170 -9.21 -19.35 26.51
CA ASN A 170 -7.81 -19.74 26.63
C ASN A 170 -7.36 -19.76 28.10
N ALA A 171 -7.72 -18.74 28.88
CA ALA A 171 -7.41 -18.66 30.31
C ALA A 171 -8.02 -19.80 31.17
N ALA A 172 -9.05 -20.48 30.66
CA ALA A 172 -9.67 -21.63 31.32
C ALA A 172 -9.01 -22.98 30.99
N THR A 173 -7.99 -23.00 30.13
CA THR A 173 -7.26 -24.22 29.73
C THR A 173 -5.97 -24.41 30.50
N ASP A 174 -5.43 -25.64 30.50
CA ASP A 174 -4.09 -25.90 31.03
C ASP A 174 -2.97 -25.46 30.07
N SER A 175 -3.27 -25.28 28.79
CA SER A 175 -2.32 -24.84 27.76
C SER A 175 -1.82 -23.42 27.98
N PHE A 176 -2.63 -22.54 28.60
CA PHE A 176 -2.28 -21.16 28.82
C PHE A 176 -2.15 -20.80 30.31
N LEU A 177 -1.29 -19.82 30.58
CA LEU A 177 -1.15 -19.13 31.86
C LEU A 177 -1.30 -17.62 31.60
N HIS A 178 -2.54 -17.16 31.44
CA HIS A 178 -2.85 -15.73 31.31
C HIS A 178 -2.82 -15.08 32.68
N LEU A 179 -1.81 -14.26 32.94
CA LEU A 179 -1.69 -13.50 34.18
C LEU A 179 -1.91 -12.00 33.91
N VAL A 180 -2.52 -11.35 34.88
CA VAL A 180 -2.75 -9.91 34.90
C VAL A 180 -2.18 -9.32 36.19
N ALA A 181 -1.64 -8.12 36.09
CA ALA A 181 -1.18 -7.31 37.21
C ALA A 181 -2.25 -6.28 37.55
N GLU A 182 -2.79 -6.39 38.75
CA GLU A 182 -3.80 -5.51 39.32
C GLU A 182 -3.13 -4.53 40.30
N ASN A 183 -3.40 -3.23 40.15
CA ASN A 183 -2.87 -2.21 41.05
C ASN A 183 -3.73 -2.08 42.33
N ALA A 184 -3.35 -1.17 43.23
CA ALA A 184 -4.04 -0.97 44.51
C ALA A 184 -5.50 -0.50 44.38
N THR A 185 -5.89 0.06 43.22
CA THR A 185 -7.26 0.51 42.94
C THR A 185 -8.11 -0.56 42.28
N GLY A 186 -7.55 -1.74 42.00
CA GLY A 186 -8.24 -2.85 41.33
C GLY A 186 -8.19 -2.80 39.80
N GLU A 187 -7.42 -1.86 39.22
CA GLU A 187 -7.28 -1.73 37.77
C GLU A 187 -6.17 -2.66 37.26
N ILE A 188 -6.42 -3.32 36.13
CA ILE A 188 -5.39 -4.08 35.42
C ILE A 188 -4.44 -3.13 34.72
N VAL A 189 -3.17 -3.22 35.08
CA VAL A 189 -2.07 -2.37 34.59
C VAL A 189 -0.98 -3.15 33.85
N GLY A 190 -1.12 -4.47 33.73
CA GLY A 190 -0.19 -5.28 32.94
C GLY A 190 -0.66 -6.70 32.74
N THR A 191 -0.06 -7.38 31.77
CA THR A 191 -0.41 -8.75 31.40
C THR A 191 0.79 -9.51 30.84
N ILE A 192 0.76 -10.83 30.97
CA ILE A 192 1.67 -11.79 30.35
C ILE A 192 0.90 -13.06 30.03
N THR A 193 1.21 -13.70 28.90
CA THR A 193 0.62 -14.98 28.50
C THR A 193 1.71 -16.04 28.48
N GLY A 194 1.66 -17.00 29.39
CA GLY A 194 2.47 -18.22 29.29
C GLY A 194 1.76 -19.28 28.44
N VAL A 195 2.53 -20.09 27.74
CA VAL A 195 2.07 -21.28 27.00
C VAL A 195 2.89 -22.47 27.47
N ASP A 196 2.21 -23.48 28.00
CA ASP A 196 2.79 -24.72 28.53
C ASP A 196 2.87 -25.75 27.40
N HIS A 197 4.07 -25.99 26.87
CA HIS A 197 4.26 -26.83 25.69
C HIS A 197 3.90 -28.29 25.93
N VAL A 198 4.07 -28.77 27.17
CA VAL A 198 3.65 -30.13 27.55
C VAL A 198 2.13 -30.26 27.53
N ALA A 199 1.42 -29.26 28.03
CA ALA A 199 -0.05 -29.26 27.97
C ALA A 199 -0.59 -29.09 26.54
N VAL A 200 0.19 -28.52 25.62
CA VAL A 200 -0.23 -28.32 24.21
C VAL A 200 0.07 -29.55 23.35
N PHE A 201 1.26 -30.15 23.47
CA PHE A 201 1.71 -31.20 22.56
C PHE A 201 2.62 -32.27 23.18
N ASP A 202 2.66 -32.37 24.51
CA ASP A 202 3.52 -33.30 25.25
C ASP A 202 5.01 -33.13 24.92
N ASP A 203 5.47 -31.87 24.95
CA ASP A 203 6.86 -31.50 24.66
C ASP A 203 7.89 -32.35 25.45
N PRO A 204 8.72 -33.16 24.78
CA PRO A 204 9.68 -34.04 25.45
C PRO A 204 10.76 -33.27 26.22
N ASP A 205 11.03 -32.03 25.85
CA ASP A 205 12.00 -31.16 26.55
C ASP A 205 11.40 -30.47 27.78
N GLY A 206 10.09 -30.66 28.04
CA GLY A 206 9.39 -30.06 29.17
C GLY A 206 9.32 -28.53 29.10
N GLY A 207 9.28 -27.97 27.90
CA GLY A 207 9.39 -26.54 27.64
C GLY A 207 8.12 -25.73 27.91
N SER A 208 8.31 -24.42 27.82
CA SER A 208 7.22 -23.43 27.80
C SER A 208 7.70 -22.15 27.11
N SER A 209 6.77 -21.26 26.79
CA SER A 209 7.08 -19.94 26.21
C SER A 209 6.19 -18.86 26.79
N LEU A 210 6.67 -17.63 26.84
CA LEU A 210 5.86 -16.46 27.22
C LEU A 210 5.68 -15.50 26.04
N TRP A 211 4.51 -14.90 25.98
CA TRP A 211 4.03 -14.03 24.93
C TRP A 211 3.26 -12.85 25.53
N CYS A 212 3.11 -11.79 24.74
CA CYS A 212 2.31 -10.62 25.07
C CYS A 212 2.59 -10.01 26.45
N LEU A 213 3.85 -10.03 26.90
CA LEU A 213 4.27 -9.29 28.09
C LEU A 213 4.19 -7.80 27.80
N THR A 214 3.28 -7.11 28.48
CA THR A 214 3.10 -5.68 28.28
C THR A 214 2.46 -5.04 29.52
N VAL A 215 2.67 -3.74 29.68
CA VAL A 215 2.16 -2.96 30.82
C VAL A 215 1.58 -1.64 30.33
N ASP A 216 0.67 -1.08 31.10
CA ASP A 216 0.22 0.29 30.89
C ASP A 216 1.36 1.26 31.27
N PHE A 217 2.01 1.89 30.29
CA PHE A 217 3.15 2.77 30.54
C PHE A 217 2.81 4.02 31.37
N ASN A 218 1.52 4.36 31.51
CA ASN A 218 1.08 5.51 32.28
C ASN A 218 0.65 5.13 33.71
N ALA A 219 0.13 3.92 33.90
CA ALA A 219 -0.46 3.50 35.17
C ALA A 219 0.34 2.41 35.93
N ALA A 220 1.17 1.64 35.23
CA ALA A 220 1.88 0.51 35.84
C ALA A 220 3.08 0.97 36.69
N PRO A 221 3.19 0.51 37.95
CA PRO A 221 4.38 0.75 38.75
C PRO A 221 5.66 0.20 38.08
N PRO A 222 6.82 0.86 38.23
CA PRO A 222 8.10 0.33 37.77
C PRO A 222 8.36 -1.08 38.33
N GLY A 223 8.81 -1.99 37.47
CA GLY A 223 9.04 -3.39 37.83
C GLY A 223 7.86 -4.33 37.63
N THR A 224 6.67 -3.83 37.23
CA THR A 224 5.48 -4.67 36.97
C THR A 224 5.77 -5.80 35.98
N GLY A 225 6.46 -5.51 34.87
CA GLY A 225 6.84 -6.54 33.89
C GLY A 225 7.77 -7.62 34.47
N GLN A 226 8.71 -7.25 35.33
CA GLN A 226 9.56 -8.21 36.04
C GLN A 226 8.74 -9.09 36.98
N ALA A 227 7.82 -8.49 37.74
CA ALA A 227 6.95 -9.23 38.65
C ALA A 227 6.09 -10.27 37.90
N LEU A 228 5.54 -9.89 36.73
CA LEU A 228 4.77 -10.79 35.86
C LEU A 228 5.59 -11.98 35.38
N ILE A 229 6.84 -11.76 34.95
CA ILE A 229 7.76 -12.84 34.56
C ILE A 229 8.05 -13.77 35.74
N THR A 230 8.37 -13.21 36.91
CA THR A 230 8.69 -13.99 38.10
C THR A 230 7.52 -14.88 38.54
N GLU A 231 6.29 -14.34 38.57
CA GLU A 231 5.09 -15.10 38.93
C GLU A 231 4.80 -16.19 37.88
N LEU A 232 4.95 -15.89 36.58
CA LEU A 232 4.79 -16.90 35.53
C LEU A 232 5.80 -18.03 35.70
N ALA A 233 7.08 -17.70 35.91
CA ALA A 233 8.15 -18.67 36.13
C ALA A 233 7.86 -19.55 37.36
N ALA A 234 7.43 -18.96 38.47
CA ALA A 234 7.07 -19.71 39.68
C ALA A 234 5.94 -20.73 39.43
N ARG A 235 4.92 -20.36 38.64
CA ARG A 235 3.83 -21.28 38.26
C ARG A 235 4.30 -22.41 37.36
N LEU A 236 5.19 -22.13 36.40
CA LEU A 236 5.77 -23.12 35.50
C LEU A 236 6.69 -24.09 36.25
N VAL A 237 7.45 -23.62 37.24
CA VAL A 237 8.23 -24.47 38.17
C VAL A 237 7.29 -25.42 38.93
N ASN A 238 6.17 -24.91 39.46
CA ASN A 238 5.18 -25.75 40.14
C ASN A 238 4.53 -26.79 39.22
N ARG A 239 4.51 -26.54 37.90
CA ARG A 239 4.07 -27.50 36.87
C ARG A 239 5.19 -28.42 36.39
N GLY A 240 6.41 -28.30 36.93
CA GLY A 240 7.55 -29.15 36.59
C GLY A 240 8.17 -28.87 35.21
N ARG A 241 8.02 -27.66 34.68
CA ARG A 241 8.60 -27.26 33.39
C ARG A 241 10.10 -26.98 33.51
N ALA A 242 10.85 -27.31 32.48
CA ALA A 242 12.31 -27.24 32.47
C ALA A 242 12.84 -25.82 32.18
N TYR A 243 12.14 -25.07 31.33
CA TYR A 243 12.49 -23.72 30.93
C TYR A 243 11.28 -22.93 30.44
N VAL A 244 11.44 -21.60 30.31
CA VAL A 244 10.52 -20.72 29.58
C VAL A 244 11.28 -19.87 28.57
N ASP A 245 10.83 -19.87 27.32
CA ASP A 245 11.39 -19.07 26.24
C ASP A 245 10.59 -17.78 25.97
N LEU A 246 11.24 -16.79 25.37
CA LEU A 246 10.58 -15.59 24.83
C LEU A 246 11.31 -15.12 23.57
N SER A 247 10.58 -14.47 22.66
CA SER A 247 11.16 -13.70 21.55
C SER A 247 11.05 -12.19 21.80
N VAL A 248 12.12 -11.44 21.58
CA VAL A 248 12.15 -9.98 21.70
C VAL A 248 12.84 -9.34 20.49
N LEU A 249 12.30 -8.25 19.95
CA LEU A 249 12.92 -7.52 18.84
C LEU A 249 14.37 -7.12 19.19
N ALA A 250 15.30 -7.31 18.25
CA ALA A 250 16.73 -7.07 18.46
C ALA A 250 17.05 -5.61 18.85
N GLU A 251 16.19 -4.67 18.47
CA GLU A 251 16.32 -3.24 18.77
C GLU A 251 15.82 -2.86 20.18
N ASN A 252 15.11 -3.75 20.88
CA ASN A 252 14.57 -3.47 22.22
C ASN A 252 15.61 -3.74 23.31
N GLU A 253 16.66 -2.91 23.34
CA GLU A 253 17.77 -3.07 24.29
C GLU A 253 17.30 -3.02 25.76
N GLY A 254 16.25 -2.25 26.06
CA GLY A 254 15.69 -2.13 27.41
C GLY A 254 15.14 -3.46 27.93
N ALA A 255 14.35 -4.16 27.10
CA ALA A 255 13.84 -5.48 27.43
C ALA A 255 14.95 -6.53 27.47
N ILE A 256 15.89 -6.51 26.51
CA ILE A 256 17.05 -7.41 26.50
C ILE A 256 17.84 -7.32 27.81
N ARG A 257 18.18 -6.11 28.27
CA ARG A 257 18.87 -5.90 29.56
C ARG A 257 18.06 -6.37 30.77
N LEU A 258 16.72 -6.34 30.70
CA LEU A 258 15.87 -6.90 31.74
C LEU A 258 16.01 -8.43 31.76
N TYR A 259 15.86 -9.09 30.61
CA TYR A 259 15.92 -10.55 30.52
C TYR A 259 17.28 -11.10 30.94
N GLU A 260 18.38 -10.49 30.49
CA GLU A 260 19.74 -10.89 30.90
C GLU A 260 19.94 -10.79 32.42
N ARG A 261 19.44 -9.72 33.06
CA ARG A 261 19.49 -9.58 34.53
C ARG A 261 18.65 -10.61 35.26
N LEU A 262 17.58 -11.10 34.64
CA LEU A 262 16.74 -12.18 35.18
C LEU A 262 17.33 -13.57 34.92
N GLY A 263 18.50 -13.67 34.30
CA GLY A 263 19.16 -14.95 34.06
C GLY A 263 18.72 -15.66 32.78
N PHE A 264 17.98 -14.96 31.90
CA PHE A 264 17.76 -15.48 30.56
C PHE A 264 19.06 -15.48 29.76
N TYR A 265 19.28 -16.52 28.97
CA TYR A 265 20.37 -16.60 28.00
C TYR A 265 19.82 -16.80 26.58
N ARG A 266 20.57 -16.34 25.58
CA ARG A 266 20.13 -16.41 24.18
C ARG A 266 20.19 -17.85 23.65
N VAL A 267 19.16 -18.25 22.91
CA VAL A 267 19.09 -19.52 22.15
C VAL A 267 18.99 -19.24 20.65
N THR A 268 19.10 -20.29 19.83
CA THR A 268 19.12 -20.19 18.36
C THR A 268 17.76 -20.33 17.70
N ALA A 269 16.70 -20.55 18.47
CA ALA A 269 15.34 -20.59 17.93
C ALA A 269 15.00 -19.24 17.28
N LEU A 270 14.45 -19.27 16.08
CA LEU A 270 14.05 -18.09 15.32
C LEU A 270 12.55 -18.15 15.06
N CYS A 271 11.93 -16.97 14.91
CA CYS A 271 10.54 -16.87 14.50
C CYS A 271 10.45 -16.63 12.99
N VAL A 272 9.48 -17.27 12.33
CA VAL A 272 9.12 -17.04 10.93
C VAL A 272 7.71 -16.46 10.88
N LYS A 273 7.53 -15.40 10.10
CA LYS A 273 6.25 -14.68 9.96
C LYS A 273 5.93 -14.41 8.49
N ARG A 274 4.65 -14.13 8.21
CA ARG A 274 4.17 -13.67 6.89
C ARG A 274 4.57 -12.23 6.63
N LYS A 275 4.98 -11.96 5.39
CA LYS A 275 5.05 -10.60 4.84
C LYS A 275 3.62 -10.12 4.61
N ASN A 276 3.15 -9.24 5.49
CA ASN A 276 1.80 -8.66 5.46
C ASN A 276 1.86 -7.21 5.98
N PRO A 277 0.80 -6.40 5.82
CA PRO A 277 0.80 -5.00 6.29
C PRO A 277 1.07 -4.85 7.81
N ILE A 278 0.66 -5.82 8.61
CA ILE A 278 0.86 -5.80 10.07
C ILE A 278 2.33 -5.96 10.45
N ASN A 279 3.11 -6.69 9.67
CA ASN A 279 4.52 -6.95 9.87
C ASN A 279 5.42 -6.06 9.00
N GLU A 280 4.85 -5.13 8.23
CA GLU A 280 5.53 -4.31 7.21
C GLU A 280 6.83 -3.70 7.73
N ARG A 281 6.77 -3.07 8.91
CA ARG A 281 7.94 -2.45 9.57
C ARG A 281 9.10 -3.41 9.89
N LEU A 282 8.84 -4.72 9.96
CA LEU A 282 9.83 -5.73 10.35
C LEU A 282 10.59 -6.33 9.17
N PHE A 283 10.03 -6.24 7.96
CA PHE A 283 10.65 -6.81 6.75
C PHE A 283 10.89 -5.81 5.63
N LEU A 284 10.30 -4.61 5.71
CA LEU A 284 10.72 -3.52 4.85
C LEU A 284 12.09 -3.01 5.28
N PRO A 285 12.96 -2.61 4.32
CA PRO A 285 14.12 -1.82 4.63
C PRO A 285 13.71 -0.56 5.40
N ALA A 286 14.64 0.03 6.16
CA ALA A 286 14.49 1.42 6.60
C ALA A 286 14.07 2.30 5.40
N MET A 287 13.17 3.26 5.63
CA MET A 287 12.68 4.16 4.57
C MET A 287 13.87 4.68 3.76
N PRO A 288 13.80 4.67 2.42
CA PRO A 288 14.93 5.10 1.61
C PRO A 288 15.25 6.57 1.92
N GLU A 289 16.54 6.90 1.92
CA GLU A 289 16.99 8.29 2.09
C GLU A 289 16.27 9.19 1.05
N GLY A 290 15.75 10.33 1.50
CA GLY A 290 14.97 11.25 0.65
C GLY A 290 13.48 10.92 0.52
N TYR A 291 12.98 9.82 1.11
CA TYR A 291 11.55 9.47 1.06
C TYR A 291 10.63 10.57 1.58
N ASP A 292 10.96 11.17 2.74
CA ASP A 292 10.13 12.19 3.39
C ASP A 292 10.04 13.50 2.57
N GLU A 293 10.91 13.68 1.58
CA GLU A 293 10.95 14.84 0.68
C GLU A 293 10.17 14.61 -0.63
N LEU A 294 9.72 13.39 -0.89
CA LEU A 294 8.97 13.05 -2.10
C LEU A 294 7.62 13.77 -2.14
N ASN A 295 7.19 14.11 -3.35
CA ASN A 295 5.82 14.58 -3.56
C ASN A 295 4.81 13.41 -3.41
N PRO A 296 3.52 13.70 -3.13
CA PRO A 296 2.51 12.66 -2.91
C PRO A 296 2.35 11.67 -4.08
N TYR A 297 2.58 12.12 -5.31
CA TYR A 297 2.47 11.27 -6.51
C TYR A 297 3.59 10.24 -6.62
N ALA A 298 4.79 10.56 -6.12
CA ALA A 298 5.89 9.61 -6.03
C ALA A 298 5.80 8.73 -4.77
N GLN A 299 5.34 9.28 -3.64
CA GLN A 299 5.16 8.53 -2.38
C GLN A 299 4.23 7.33 -2.55
N ILE A 300 3.07 7.50 -3.19
CA ILE A 300 2.12 6.40 -3.39
C ILE A 300 2.70 5.24 -4.22
N VAL A 301 3.60 5.55 -5.17
CA VAL A 301 4.32 4.53 -5.95
C VAL A 301 5.39 3.84 -5.10
N ALA A 302 6.14 4.61 -4.31
CA ALA A 302 7.15 4.08 -3.40
C ALA A 302 6.54 3.16 -2.34
N ASP A 303 5.44 3.57 -1.70
CA ASP A 303 4.73 2.81 -0.68
C ASP A 303 4.25 1.46 -1.23
N GLU A 304 3.59 1.48 -2.38
CA GLU A 304 3.11 0.23 -3.01
C GLU A 304 4.26 -0.67 -3.45
N ALA A 305 5.34 -0.09 -3.99
CA ALA A 305 6.53 -0.86 -4.34
C ALA A 305 7.17 -1.53 -3.11
N MET A 306 7.37 -0.77 -2.04
CA MET A 306 7.92 -1.28 -0.78
C MET A 306 7.04 -2.40 -0.22
N ARG A 307 5.72 -2.20 -0.15
CA ARG A 307 4.75 -3.20 0.32
C ARG A 307 4.87 -4.55 -0.39
N ARG A 308 5.27 -4.55 -1.67
CA ARG A 308 5.51 -5.76 -2.49
C ARG A 308 6.94 -6.31 -2.43
N GLY A 309 7.77 -5.78 -1.55
CA GLY A 309 9.19 -6.14 -1.45
C GLY A 309 10.04 -5.67 -2.64
N ILE A 310 9.55 -4.72 -3.44
CA ILE A 310 10.34 -4.09 -4.49
C ILE A 310 11.27 -3.08 -3.81
N ARG A 311 12.57 -3.20 -4.07
CA ARG A 311 13.55 -2.26 -3.54
C ARG A 311 13.33 -0.89 -4.16
N VAL A 312 13.14 0.12 -3.32
CA VAL A 312 13.01 1.52 -3.71
C VAL A 312 14.29 2.27 -3.36
N GLU A 313 14.81 3.02 -4.33
CA GLU A 313 15.86 4.02 -4.16
C GLU A 313 15.33 5.35 -4.69
N VAL A 314 15.36 6.40 -3.86
CA VAL A 314 14.97 7.76 -4.26
C VAL A 314 16.18 8.42 -4.92
N THR A 315 16.15 8.58 -6.24
CA THR A 315 17.30 9.12 -6.98
C THR A 315 17.24 10.65 -7.07
N ASP A 316 16.05 11.24 -7.09
CA ASP A 316 15.82 12.67 -6.98
C ASP A 316 14.45 12.95 -6.33
N PRO A 317 14.40 13.34 -5.05
CA PRO A 317 13.13 13.56 -4.36
C PRO A 317 12.36 14.79 -4.90
N THR A 318 13.07 15.83 -5.32
CA THR A 318 12.47 17.07 -5.85
C THR A 318 11.80 16.79 -7.20
N TRP A 319 12.43 15.96 -8.02
CA TRP A 319 11.89 15.55 -9.31
C TRP A 319 10.85 14.44 -9.22
N GLY A 320 10.74 13.78 -8.05
CA GLY A 320 9.88 12.62 -7.84
C GLY A 320 10.41 11.35 -8.54
N GLU A 321 11.73 11.24 -8.70
CA GLU A 321 12.39 10.15 -9.40
C GLU A 321 12.73 8.99 -8.45
N LEU A 322 12.28 7.78 -8.83
CA LEU A 322 12.50 6.54 -8.09
C LEU A 322 13.15 5.50 -9.00
N ARG A 323 14.13 4.78 -8.46
CA ARG A 323 14.65 3.53 -9.03
C ARG A 323 14.02 2.36 -8.29
N LEU A 324 13.19 1.60 -8.99
CA LEU A 324 12.49 0.44 -8.47
C LEU A 324 13.20 -0.83 -8.95
N THR A 325 13.52 -1.77 -8.05
CA THR A 325 14.24 -3.01 -8.39
C THR A 325 13.60 -4.24 -7.74
N SER A 326 13.28 -5.25 -8.54
CA SER A 326 12.84 -6.57 -8.07
C SER A 326 13.45 -7.68 -8.93
N GLY A 327 14.07 -8.66 -8.28
CA GLY A 327 14.86 -9.69 -8.95
C GLY A 327 15.92 -9.09 -9.87
N GLY A 328 15.90 -9.46 -11.15
CA GLY A 328 16.81 -8.93 -12.18
C GLY A 328 16.28 -7.73 -12.96
N ARG A 329 15.12 -7.18 -12.58
CA ARG A 329 14.46 -6.07 -13.30
C ARG A 329 14.60 -4.79 -12.48
N THR A 330 15.06 -3.73 -13.14
CA THR A 330 15.13 -2.37 -12.58
C THR A 330 14.42 -1.43 -13.54
N ILE A 331 13.58 -0.54 -13.00
CA ILE A 331 12.86 0.49 -13.76
C ILE A 331 13.06 1.83 -13.07
N LEU A 332 13.40 2.86 -13.84
CA LEU A 332 13.32 4.24 -13.40
C LEU A 332 11.91 4.79 -13.65
N THR A 333 11.41 5.52 -12.65
CA THR A 333 10.14 6.22 -12.71
C THR A 333 10.31 7.66 -12.27
N ARG A 334 9.49 8.54 -12.82
CA ARG A 334 9.26 9.91 -12.35
C ARG A 334 7.77 10.02 -12.11
N GLU A 335 7.36 9.82 -10.86
CA GLU A 335 5.95 9.58 -10.50
C GLU A 335 5.36 8.43 -11.35
N SER A 336 4.29 8.67 -12.12
CA SER A 336 3.67 7.66 -13.00
C SER A 336 4.36 7.49 -14.37
N LEU A 337 5.33 8.34 -14.70
CA LEU A 337 6.10 8.22 -15.94
C LEU A 337 7.18 7.15 -15.72
N SER A 338 7.31 6.19 -16.62
CA SER A 338 8.30 5.11 -16.51
C SER A 338 9.06 4.90 -17.81
N GLU A 339 10.13 4.11 -17.76
CA GLU A 339 10.86 3.65 -18.94
C GLU A 339 10.01 2.86 -19.96
N LEU A 340 8.81 2.41 -19.57
CA LEU A 340 7.86 1.75 -20.49
C LEU A 340 7.16 2.74 -21.42
N THR A 341 7.12 4.03 -21.06
CA THR A 341 6.61 5.09 -21.95
C THR A 341 7.72 5.51 -22.90
N SER A 342 7.57 5.16 -24.19
CA SER A 342 8.57 5.51 -25.20
C SER A 342 8.66 7.03 -25.41
N ALA A 343 9.83 7.52 -25.82
CA ALA A 343 10.00 8.92 -26.20
C ALA A 343 9.06 9.33 -27.36
N VAL A 344 8.69 8.39 -28.23
CA VAL A 344 7.71 8.62 -29.30
C VAL A 344 6.32 8.87 -28.71
N ALA A 345 5.86 8.02 -27.79
CA ALA A 345 4.57 8.17 -27.11
C ALA A 345 4.51 9.51 -26.35
N MET A 346 5.54 9.81 -25.56
CA MET A 346 5.70 11.09 -24.87
C MET A 346 5.61 12.28 -25.84
N SER A 347 6.34 12.24 -26.96
CA SER A 347 6.32 13.32 -27.96
C SER A 347 4.97 13.50 -28.65
N ARG A 348 4.17 12.42 -28.77
CA ARG A 348 2.82 12.48 -29.32
C ARG A 348 1.89 13.21 -28.36
N CYS A 349 1.98 12.91 -27.06
CA CYS A 349 1.19 13.52 -25.99
C CYS A 349 1.54 15.01 -25.75
N ASP A 350 2.83 15.37 -25.79
CA ASP A 350 3.32 16.75 -25.60
C ASP A 350 2.73 17.73 -26.62
N ASP A 351 2.57 17.30 -27.88
CA ASP A 351 2.03 18.14 -28.95
C ASP A 351 0.54 17.85 -29.20
N LYS A 352 -0.32 18.74 -28.70
CA LYS A 352 -1.78 18.63 -28.80
C LYS A 352 -2.27 18.48 -30.25
N ARG A 353 -1.54 19.00 -31.24
CA ARG A 353 -1.90 18.85 -32.66
C ARG A 353 -1.64 17.43 -33.15
N VAL A 354 -0.56 16.80 -32.67
CA VAL A 354 -0.20 15.42 -32.99
C VAL A 354 -1.22 14.48 -32.33
N THR A 355 -1.48 14.64 -31.03
CA THR A 355 -2.52 13.90 -30.30
C THR A 355 -3.85 13.96 -31.06
N ARG A 356 -4.35 15.17 -31.32
CA ARG A 356 -5.62 15.38 -32.04
C ARG A 356 -5.66 14.67 -33.39
N ARG A 357 -4.59 14.75 -34.18
CA ARG A 357 -4.51 14.10 -35.50
C ARG A 357 -4.55 12.59 -35.41
N ILE A 358 -3.82 12.00 -34.44
CA ILE A 358 -3.79 10.55 -34.22
C ILE A 358 -5.17 10.06 -33.77
N LEU A 359 -5.80 10.72 -32.80
CA LEU A 359 -7.13 10.35 -32.32
C LEU A 359 -8.19 10.47 -33.43
N ALA A 360 -8.17 11.54 -34.22
CA ALA A 360 -9.05 11.69 -35.37
C ALA A 360 -8.86 10.59 -36.42
N GLN A 361 -7.61 10.20 -36.71
CA GLN A 361 -7.30 9.10 -37.64
C GLN A 361 -7.76 7.73 -37.12
N ALA A 362 -7.81 7.57 -35.80
CA ALA A 362 -8.37 6.39 -35.14
C ALA A 362 -9.91 6.38 -35.10
N GLY A 363 -10.58 7.38 -35.69
CA GLY A 363 -12.04 7.48 -35.71
C GLY A 363 -12.66 8.05 -34.45
N LEU A 364 -11.86 8.62 -33.55
CA LEU A 364 -12.33 9.17 -32.28
C LEU A 364 -12.79 10.62 -32.43
N SER A 365 -13.79 10.98 -31.63
CA SER A 365 -14.36 12.33 -31.58
C SER A 365 -13.35 13.31 -30.96
N VAL A 366 -12.93 14.31 -31.73
CA VAL A 366 -12.07 15.42 -31.29
C VAL A 366 -12.69 16.75 -31.74
N PRO A 367 -12.39 17.89 -31.07
CA PRO A 367 -12.86 19.19 -31.51
C PRO A 367 -12.37 19.48 -32.93
N ARG A 368 -13.18 20.16 -33.74
CA ARG A 368 -12.67 20.73 -34.99
C ARG A 368 -11.62 21.76 -34.62
N GLY A 369 -10.48 21.77 -35.31
CA GLY A 369 -9.40 22.66 -34.94
C GLY A 369 -8.31 22.77 -35.98
N ARG A 370 -7.57 23.87 -35.89
CA ARG A 370 -6.51 24.27 -36.82
C ARG A 370 -5.39 24.99 -36.08
N THR A 371 -4.21 25.03 -36.69
CA THR A 371 -3.13 25.91 -36.22
C THR A 371 -3.44 27.34 -36.65
N ALA A 372 -3.22 28.30 -35.75
CA ALA A 372 -3.39 29.71 -36.03
C ALA A 372 -2.37 30.15 -37.11
N THR A 373 -2.85 30.86 -38.11
CA THR A 373 -2.05 31.40 -39.22
C THR A 373 -1.86 32.91 -39.10
N GLY A 374 -2.69 33.59 -38.31
CA GLY A 374 -2.71 35.04 -38.17
C GLY A 374 -3.35 35.77 -39.36
N ASP A 375 -3.90 35.03 -40.32
CA ASP A 375 -4.58 35.56 -41.51
C ASP A 375 -6.11 35.53 -41.36
N GLY A 376 -6.82 35.96 -42.41
CA GLY A 376 -8.28 36.00 -42.41
C GLY A 376 -8.96 34.63 -42.25
N ALA A 377 -8.22 33.52 -42.40
CA ALA A 377 -8.78 32.19 -42.29
C ALA A 377 -9.05 31.79 -40.83
N ASP A 378 -8.33 32.37 -39.86
CA ASP A 378 -8.60 32.17 -38.43
C ASP A 378 -9.93 32.83 -38.02
N ALA A 379 -10.19 34.04 -38.53
CA ALA A 379 -11.47 34.73 -38.32
C ALA A 379 -12.64 34.03 -39.03
N ALA A 380 -12.40 33.49 -40.23
CA ALA A 380 -13.40 32.69 -40.94
C ALA A 380 -13.75 31.41 -40.16
N PHE A 381 -12.75 30.73 -39.58
CA PHE A 381 -12.97 29.56 -38.74
C PHE A 381 -13.78 29.91 -37.49
N LEU A 382 -13.46 31.02 -36.80
CA LEU A 382 -14.26 31.50 -35.67
C LEU A 382 -15.74 31.73 -36.06
N ALA A 383 -15.99 32.36 -37.20
CA ALA A 383 -17.36 32.58 -37.68
C ALA A 383 -18.10 31.27 -38.01
N GLU A 384 -17.37 30.24 -38.42
CA GLU A 384 -17.92 28.91 -38.73
C GLU A 384 -18.30 28.11 -37.47
N VAL A 385 -17.46 28.11 -36.44
CA VAL A 385 -17.70 27.36 -35.19
C VAL A 385 -18.51 28.13 -34.14
N GLY A 386 -18.61 29.46 -34.24
CA GLY A 386 -19.31 30.33 -33.29
C GLY A 386 -18.56 30.61 -31.97
N GLY A 387 -17.61 29.76 -31.58
CA GLY A 387 -16.77 29.97 -30.40
C GLY A 387 -15.50 29.12 -30.44
N LEU A 388 -14.41 29.66 -29.91
CA LEU A 388 -13.10 29.01 -29.91
C LEU A 388 -12.50 28.86 -28.51
N VAL A 389 -11.70 27.80 -28.37
CA VAL A 389 -10.63 27.65 -27.38
C VAL A 389 -9.31 27.89 -28.10
N VAL A 390 -8.48 28.78 -27.55
CA VAL A 390 -7.15 29.10 -28.06
C VAL A 390 -6.13 28.60 -27.06
N LYS A 391 -5.24 27.70 -27.47
CA LYS A 391 -4.24 27.10 -26.58
C LYS A 391 -2.88 26.94 -27.29
N PRO A 392 -1.75 27.03 -26.57
CA PRO A 392 -0.46 26.68 -27.14
C PRO A 392 -0.46 25.20 -27.54
N ALA A 393 0.23 24.85 -28.63
CA ALA A 393 0.31 23.47 -29.11
C ALA A 393 1.02 22.55 -28.09
N ARG A 394 1.93 23.11 -27.30
CA ARG A 394 2.68 22.44 -26.24
C ARG A 394 2.61 23.23 -24.95
N GLY A 395 2.63 22.53 -23.82
CA GLY A 395 2.58 23.12 -22.48
C GLY A 395 1.50 22.50 -21.59
N GLU A 396 1.66 22.74 -20.29
CA GLU A 396 0.91 22.10 -19.20
C GLU A 396 0.17 23.12 -18.32
N GLN A 397 -0.65 22.61 -17.39
CA GLN A 397 -1.30 23.37 -16.31
C GLN A 397 -2.23 24.50 -16.78
N GLY A 398 -2.70 24.46 -18.02
CA GLY A 398 -3.61 25.47 -18.58
C GLY A 398 -2.97 26.84 -18.86
N LYS A 399 -1.64 26.96 -18.83
CA LYS A 399 -0.95 28.23 -19.10
C LYS A 399 -1.12 28.63 -20.56
N GLY A 400 -1.54 29.89 -20.78
CA GLY A 400 -1.75 30.43 -22.12
C GLY A 400 -3.02 29.94 -22.81
N ILE A 401 -3.94 29.28 -22.09
CA ILE A 401 -5.24 28.86 -22.64
C ILE A 401 -6.27 29.98 -22.45
N THR A 402 -6.99 30.30 -23.51
CA THR A 402 -8.17 31.17 -23.48
C THR A 402 -9.38 30.38 -23.95
N VAL A 403 -10.40 30.29 -23.11
CA VAL A 403 -11.67 29.59 -23.38
C VAL A 403 -12.74 30.65 -23.62
N GLY A 404 -13.65 30.42 -24.58
CA GLY A 404 -14.78 31.32 -24.83
C GLY A 404 -14.47 32.50 -25.74
N VAL A 405 -13.66 32.30 -26.78
CA VAL A 405 -13.34 33.35 -27.75
C VAL A 405 -14.46 33.44 -28.79
N HIS A 406 -15.18 34.56 -28.80
CA HIS A 406 -16.34 34.79 -29.68
C HIS A 406 -16.15 35.94 -30.68
N THR A 407 -15.10 36.76 -30.54
CA THR A 407 -14.86 37.92 -31.41
C THR A 407 -13.48 37.87 -32.02
N ALA A 408 -13.32 38.50 -33.19
CA ALA A 408 -12.03 38.57 -33.87
C ALA A 408 -10.97 39.34 -33.06
N GLU A 409 -11.38 40.28 -32.22
CA GLU A 409 -10.49 41.00 -31.31
C GLU A 409 -10.01 40.10 -30.16
N ALA A 410 -10.94 39.42 -29.49
CA ALA A 410 -10.61 38.45 -28.45
C ALA A 410 -9.71 37.33 -29.00
N LEU A 411 -9.93 36.91 -30.26
CA LEU A 411 -9.09 35.92 -30.93
C LEU A 411 -7.64 36.40 -31.09
N ARG A 412 -7.42 37.65 -31.52
CA ARG A 412 -6.05 38.20 -31.63
C ARG A 412 -5.36 38.21 -30.28
N THR A 413 -6.03 38.74 -29.25
CA THR A 413 -5.47 38.81 -27.89
C THR A 413 -5.16 37.42 -27.32
N ALA A 414 -6.05 36.45 -27.54
CA ALA A 414 -5.86 35.06 -27.12
C ALA A 414 -4.66 34.40 -27.82
N VAL A 415 -4.51 34.62 -29.14
CA VAL A 415 -3.37 34.10 -29.92
C VAL A 415 -2.07 34.74 -29.45
N GLU A 416 -2.04 36.06 -29.23
CA GLU A 416 -0.87 36.76 -28.68
C GLU A 416 -0.47 36.21 -27.30
N LEU A 417 -1.45 35.96 -26.43
CA LEU A 417 -1.23 35.34 -25.12
C LEU A 417 -0.63 33.94 -25.26
N ALA A 418 -1.22 33.06 -26.07
CA ALA A 418 -0.76 31.69 -26.27
C ALA A 418 0.65 31.64 -26.90
N THR A 419 0.95 32.56 -27.82
CA THR A 419 2.25 32.68 -28.51
C THR A 419 3.41 32.92 -27.53
N ARG A 420 3.14 33.54 -26.36
CA ARG A 420 4.17 33.73 -25.32
C ARG A 420 4.67 32.42 -24.71
N TYR A 421 3.90 31.34 -24.83
CA TYR A 421 4.24 30.02 -24.28
C TYR A 421 4.70 29.05 -25.36
N CYS A 422 4.10 29.09 -26.55
CA CYS A 422 4.47 28.27 -27.69
C CYS A 422 4.26 29.05 -28.99
N PRO A 423 5.24 29.12 -29.90
CA PRO A 423 5.07 29.78 -31.20
C PRO A 423 3.93 29.19 -32.04
N GLU A 424 3.61 27.92 -31.81
CA GLU A 424 2.55 27.21 -32.51
C GLU A 424 1.29 27.24 -31.65
N VAL A 425 0.26 27.95 -32.11
CA VAL A 425 -1.01 28.12 -31.40
C VAL A 425 -2.10 27.29 -32.09
N LEU A 426 -2.93 26.63 -31.30
CA LEU A 426 -4.03 25.80 -31.75
C LEU A 426 -5.37 26.50 -31.44
N LEU A 427 -6.22 26.56 -32.46
CA LEU A 427 -7.60 27.03 -32.40
C LEU A 427 -8.51 25.81 -32.45
N GLU A 428 -9.33 25.60 -31.44
CA GLU A 428 -10.30 24.50 -31.37
C GLU A 428 -11.71 25.03 -31.16
N GLU A 429 -12.69 24.34 -31.73
CA GLU A 429 -14.11 24.56 -31.48
C GLU A 429 -14.42 24.46 -29.98
N LEU A 430 -15.15 25.44 -29.47
CA LEU A 430 -15.65 25.42 -28.10
C LEU A 430 -16.73 24.34 -27.94
N ARG A 431 -16.47 23.35 -27.09
CA ARG A 431 -17.42 22.29 -26.75
C ARG A 431 -17.85 22.44 -25.29
N ALA A 432 -19.13 22.18 -25.03
CA ALA A 432 -19.69 22.15 -23.68
C ALA A 432 -19.67 20.70 -23.14
N GLY A 433 -19.54 20.57 -21.82
CA GLY A 433 -19.55 19.28 -21.12
C GLY A 433 -18.86 19.38 -19.75
N GLU A 434 -19.02 18.34 -18.95
CA GLU A 434 -18.19 18.06 -17.78
C GLU A 434 -16.79 17.61 -18.22
N ASP A 435 -15.77 18.02 -17.45
CA ASP A 435 -14.38 17.64 -17.66
C ASP A 435 -14.13 16.26 -17.04
N LEU A 436 -14.12 15.22 -17.88
CA LEU A 436 -13.91 13.83 -17.49
C LEU A 436 -12.44 13.45 -17.72
N ARG A 437 -11.76 12.99 -16.67
CA ARG A 437 -10.45 12.35 -16.76
C ARG A 437 -10.56 10.84 -16.61
N VAL A 438 -10.02 10.10 -17.57
CA VAL A 438 -9.90 8.64 -17.53
C VAL A 438 -8.42 8.25 -17.44
N VAL A 439 -8.04 7.55 -16.37
CA VAL A 439 -6.69 7.03 -16.17
C VAL A 439 -6.60 5.64 -16.79
N MET A 440 -5.74 5.55 -17.80
CA MET A 440 -5.39 4.31 -18.48
C MET A 440 -4.07 3.77 -17.92
N ILE A 441 -4.04 2.49 -17.58
CA ILE A 441 -2.81 1.76 -17.23
C ILE A 441 -2.87 0.40 -17.93
N ASP A 442 -1.80 0.05 -18.65
CA ASP A 442 -1.72 -1.17 -19.48
C ASP A 442 -2.86 -1.25 -20.52
N HIS A 443 -3.26 -0.11 -21.08
CA HIS A 443 -4.42 0.02 -21.98
C HIS A 443 -5.77 -0.40 -21.38
N GLU A 444 -5.89 -0.49 -20.05
CA GLU A 444 -7.14 -0.72 -19.33
C GLU A 444 -7.58 0.57 -18.61
N VAL A 445 -8.89 0.78 -18.52
CA VAL A 445 -9.46 1.84 -17.68
C VAL A 445 -9.30 1.42 -16.22
N VAL A 446 -8.52 2.19 -15.45
CA VAL A 446 -8.33 1.93 -14.01
C VAL A 446 -9.14 2.88 -13.15
N ALA A 447 -9.30 4.13 -13.59
CA ALA A 447 -10.11 5.12 -12.89
C ALA A 447 -10.73 6.11 -13.87
N ALA A 448 -11.89 6.64 -13.54
CA ALA A 448 -12.49 7.78 -14.21
C ALA A 448 -13.03 8.76 -13.18
N ALA A 449 -12.78 10.06 -13.39
CA ALA A 449 -13.24 11.08 -12.47
C ALA A 449 -13.65 12.36 -13.19
N VAL A 450 -14.77 12.94 -12.78
CA VAL A 450 -15.20 14.26 -13.23
C VAL A 450 -14.51 15.32 -12.38
N ARG A 451 -13.85 16.26 -13.05
CA ARG A 451 -13.21 17.42 -12.45
C ARG A 451 -14.16 18.60 -12.53
N ARG A 452 -14.43 19.23 -11.39
CA ARG A 452 -15.27 20.44 -11.32
C ARG A 452 -14.43 21.67 -10.98
N PRO A 453 -14.65 22.81 -11.66
CA PRO A 453 -14.00 24.06 -11.30
C PRO A 453 -14.31 24.49 -9.87
N ALA A 454 -13.44 25.30 -9.29
CA ALA A 454 -13.67 25.84 -7.96
C ALA A 454 -14.94 26.71 -7.96
N SER A 455 -15.79 26.48 -6.96
CA SER A 455 -17.03 27.23 -6.76
C SER A 455 -17.24 27.56 -5.28
N ILE A 456 -18.07 28.57 -5.03
CA ILE A 456 -18.55 28.97 -3.71
C ILE A 456 -20.08 28.91 -3.70
N ILE A 457 -20.67 28.76 -2.51
CA ILE A 457 -22.11 28.84 -2.29
C ILE A 457 -22.37 30.06 -1.42
N GLY A 458 -23.31 30.90 -1.84
CA GLY A 458 -23.70 32.10 -1.09
C GLY A 458 -24.39 31.72 0.22
N ASP A 459 -24.07 32.45 1.28
CA ASP A 459 -24.70 32.32 2.59
C ASP A 459 -25.56 33.55 2.94
N GLY A 460 -25.72 34.49 2.00
CA GLY A 460 -26.50 35.71 2.18
C GLY A 460 -25.92 36.71 3.18
N VAL A 461 -24.72 36.45 3.74
CA VAL A 461 -24.12 37.26 4.81
C VAL A 461 -22.74 37.76 4.45
N HIS A 462 -21.88 36.90 3.92
CA HIS A 462 -20.47 37.24 3.66
C HIS A 462 -20.26 37.63 2.19
N ASP A 463 -19.25 38.47 1.95
CA ASP A 463 -18.88 38.83 0.59
C ASP A 463 -18.19 37.68 -0.16
N ILE A 464 -18.17 37.76 -1.48
CA ILE A 464 -17.58 36.73 -2.34
C ILE A 464 -16.10 36.51 -2.03
N ALA A 465 -15.32 37.56 -1.71
CA ALA A 465 -13.91 37.41 -1.34
C ALA A 465 -13.72 36.57 -0.06
N GLU A 466 -14.56 36.77 0.94
CA GLU A 466 -14.54 36.03 2.18
C GLU A 466 -14.97 34.57 1.95
N LEU A 467 -16.02 34.33 1.17
CA LEU A 467 -16.47 32.99 0.78
C LEU A 467 -15.36 32.21 0.04
N ILE A 468 -14.68 32.86 -0.91
CA ILE A 468 -13.52 32.26 -1.61
C ILE A 468 -12.40 31.94 -0.62
N THR A 469 -12.08 32.85 0.29
CA THR A 469 -11.02 32.65 1.28
C THR A 469 -11.33 31.48 2.21
N ARG A 470 -12.58 31.37 2.68
CA ARG A 470 -13.05 30.26 3.52
C ARG A 470 -12.99 28.93 2.77
N GLN A 471 -13.51 28.88 1.55
CA GLN A 471 -13.46 27.69 0.71
C GLN A 471 -12.02 27.27 0.40
N SER A 472 -11.14 28.22 0.08
CA SER A 472 -9.72 28.00 -0.16
C SER A 472 -9.02 27.39 1.06
N ARG A 473 -9.30 27.88 2.27
CA ARG A 473 -8.79 27.30 3.53
C ARG A 473 -9.30 25.88 3.75
N ARG A 474 -10.60 25.62 3.51
CA ARG A 474 -11.19 24.29 3.63
C ARG A 474 -10.56 23.30 2.66
N ARG A 475 -10.34 23.70 1.40
CA ARG A 475 -9.68 22.87 0.39
C ARG A 475 -8.23 22.57 0.76
N ALA A 476 -7.48 23.57 1.20
CA ALA A 476 -6.10 23.38 1.65
C ALA A 476 -6.01 22.39 2.82
N ALA A 477 -6.93 22.46 3.79
CA ALA A 477 -6.96 21.49 4.89
C ALA A 477 -7.30 20.06 4.41
N ALA A 478 -8.22 19.93 3.46
CA ALA A 478 -8.65 18.62 2.95
C ALA A 478 -7.61 17.92 2.06
N THR A 479 -6.71 18.66 1.42
CA THR A 479 -5.70 18.11 0.49
C THR A 479 -4.26 18.26 1.02
N GLY A 480 -4.06 18.39 2.33
CA GLY A 480 -2.71 18.58 2.90
C GLY A 480 -1.97 19.83 2.41
N GLY A 481 -2.69 20.83 1.89
CA GLY A 481 -2.16 22.10 1.38
C GLY A 481 -2.10 22.22 -0.14
N GLU A 482 -2.32 21.14 -0.89
CA GLU A 482 -2.14 21.07 -2.35
C GLU A 482 -3.13 21.95 -3.16
N SER A 483 -4.36 22.13 -2.68
CA SER A 483 -5.44 22.81 -3.40
C SER A 483 -5.82 24.14 -2.72
N ARG A 484 -5.66 25.27 -3.43
CA ARG A 484 -6.06 26.60 -2.98
C ARG A 484 -6.74 27.39 -4.09
N ILE A 485 -7.76 28.15 -3.77
CA ILE A 485 -8.36 29.11 -4.71
C ILE A 485 -7.59 30.43 -4.59
N PRO A 486 -6.85 30.86 -5.64
CA PRO A 486 -6.16 32.14 -5.63
C PRO A 486 -7.15 33.29 -5.87
N LEU A 487 -6.97 34.42 -5.19
CA LEU A 487 -7.66 35.68 -5.47
C LEU A 487 -6.84 36.54 -6.44
N ASP A 488 -6.57 35.97 -7.63
CA ASP A 488 -5.83 36.61 -8.71
C ASP A 488 -6.77 37.33 -9.70
N GLU A 489 -6.20 37.91 -10.76
CA GLU A 489 -6.98 38.62 -11.79
C GLU A 489 -7.97 37.69 -12.50
N MET A 490 -7.59 36.44 -12.75
CA MET A 490 -8.47 35.45 -13.38
C MET A 490 -9.71 35.18 -12.53
N THR A 491 -9.55 35.06 -11.21
CA THR A 491 -10.70 34.90 -10.30
C THR A 491 -11.60 36.14 -10.32
N ARG A 492 -11.03 37.35 -10.41
CA ARG A 492 -11.80 38.61 -10.54
C ARG A 492 -12.59 38.66 -11.84
N GLU A 493 -11.96 38.30 -12.96
CA GLU A 493 -12.61 38.25 -14.28
C GLU A 493 -13.79 37.29 -14.29
N VAL A 494 -13.64 36.07 -13.75
CA VAL A 494 -14.71 35.07 -13.71
C VAL A 494 -15.89 35.54 -12.86
N VAL A 495 -15.62 36.16 -11.71
CA VAL A 495 -16.68 36.72 -10.86
C VAL A 495 -17.40 37.88 -11.57
N ALA A 496 -16.66 38.75 -12.27
CA ALA A 496 -17.22 39.86 -13.03
C ALA A 496 -18.09 39.41 -14.21
N GLU A 497 -17.70 38.34 -14.91
CA GLU A 497 -18.50 37.74 -15.99
C GLU A 497 -19.84 37.18 -15.50
N ALA A 498 -19.89 36.70 -14.26
CA ALA A 498 -21.12 36.28 -13.62
C ALA A 498 -21.99 37.47 -13.13
N GLY A 499 -21.53 38.71 -13.33
CA GLY A 499 -22.25 39.92 -12.94
C GLY A 499 -22.01 40.38 -11.50
N TYR A 500 -21.03 39.81 -10.81
CA TYR A 500 -20.69 40.14 -9.42
C TYR A 500 -19.34 40.85 -9.30
N THR A 501 -19.13 41.51 -8.17
CA THR A 501 -17.85 42.00 -7.69
C THR A 501 -17.44 41.23 -6.44
N LEU A 502 -16.14 41.22 -6.11
CA LEU A 502 -15.64 40.51 -4.93
C LEU A 502 -16.25 41.00 -3.60
N THR A 503 -16.79 42.22 -3.57
CA THR A 503 -17.43 42.83 -2.39
C THR A 503 -18.94 42.59 -2.32
N ASP A 504 -19.52 41.94 -3.33
CA ASP A 504 -20.95 41.64 -3.33
C ASP A 504 -21.25 40.45 -2.41
N ILE A 505 -22.43 40.47 -1.81
CA ILE A 505 -22.95 39.35 -1.02
C ILE A 505 -23.72 38.43 -1.97
N LEU A 506 -23.23 37.20 -2.11
CA LEU A 506 -23.87 36.19 -2.94
C LEU A 506 -25.15 35.69 -2.22
N PRO A 507 -26.33 35.71 -2.88
CA PRO A 507 -27.58 35.22 -2.31
C PRO A 507 -27.48 33.81 -1.71
N GLU A 508 -28.22 33.57 -0.64
CA GLU A 508 -28.19 32.29 0.07
C GLU A 508 -28.57 31.13 -0.87
N GLY A 509 -27.70 30.11 -0.93
CA GLY A 509 -27.87 28.91 -1.75
C GLY A 509 -27.45 29.06 -3.22
N GLU A 510 -27.04 30.25 -3.66
CA GLU A 510 -26.58 30.46 -5.04
C GLU A 510 -25.14 29.95 -5.23
N LEU A 511 -24.92 29.14 -6.28
CA LEU A 511 -23.62 28.60 -6.63
C LEU A 511 -22.90 29.54 -7.61
N LEU A 512 -21.74 30.03 -7.24
CA LEU A 512 -20.89 30.84 -8.11
C LEU A 512 -19.59 30.08 -8.43
N ILE A 513 -19.34 29.84 -9.72
CA ILE A 513 -18.06 29.35 -10.21
C ILE A 513 -17.05 30.50 -10.15
N VAL A 514 -15.87 30.25 -9.60
CA VAL A 514 -14.83 31.29 -9.39
C VAL A 514 -13.56 31.02 -10.18
N ARG A 515 -13.49 29.89 -10.92
CA ARG A 515 -12.37 29.52 -11.81
C ARG A 515 -12.92 28.92 -13.11
N ARG A 516 -12.25 29.19 -14.24
CA ARG A 516 -12.64 28.58 -15.55
C ARG A 516 -12.20 27.13 -15.69
N THR A 517 -11.06 26.76 -15.12
CA THR A 517 -10.47 25.43 -15.26
C THR A 517 -10.71 24.58 -14.02
N ALA A 518 -10.88 23.27 -14.22
CA ALA A 518 -11.12 22.29 -13.16
C ALA A 518 -9.83 21.74 -12.54
N ASN A 519 -8.78 22.55 -12.47
CA ASN A 519 -7.49 22.13 -11.92
C ASN A 519 -7.58 22.01 -10.39
N LEU A 520 -7.15 20.86 -9.85
CA LEU A 520 -7.14 20.57 -8.42
C LEU A 520 -6.36 21.64 -7.62
N HIS A 521 -5.15 21.99 -8.07
CA HIS A 521 -4.30 22.99 -7.38
C HIS A 521 -4.97 24.36 -7.22
N THR A 522 -5.89 24.72 -8.13
CA THR A 522 -6.62 26.00 -8.08
C THR A 522 -7.99 25.90 -7.38
N GLY A 523 -8.18 24.86 -6.55
CA GLY A 523 -9.40 24.70 -5.76
C GLY A 523 -10.48 23.84 -6.40
N GLY A 524 -10.21 23.22 -7.56
CA GLY A 524 -11.14 22.28 -8.19
C GLY A 524 -11.39 21.05 -7.33
N THR A 525 -12.47 20.32 -7.62
CA THR A 525 -12.80 19.04 -6.99
C THR A 525 -12.76 17.92 -8.01
N ILE A 526 -12.50 16.71 -7.53
CA ILE A 526 -12.45 15.49 -8.32
C ILE A 526 -13.49 14.55 -7.73
N HIS A 527 -14.34 14.00 -8.58
CA HIS A 527 -15.42 13.09 -8.21
C HIS A 527 -15.24 11.79 -8.97
N ASP A 528 -15.02 10.68 -8.26
CA ASP A 528 -14.92 9.36 -8.87
C ASP A 528 -16.25 8.99 -9.54
N VAL A 529 -16.17 8.60 -10.81
CA VAL A 529 -17.29 8.13 -11.64
C VAL A 529 -16.92 6.83 -12.36
N THR A 530 -15.92 6.09 -11.85
CA THR A 530 -15.39 4.88 -12.50
C THR A 530 -16.46 3.83 -12.74
N ALA A 531 -17.36 3.63 -11.77
CA ALA A 531 -18.47 2.67 -11.88
C ALA A 531 -19.61 3.15 -12.81
N GLU A 532 -19.67 4.46 -13.07
CA GLU A 532 -20.71 5.13 -13.86
C GLU A 532 -20.26 5.34 -15.32
N LEU A 533 -18.97 5.11 -15.62
CA LEU A 533 -18.39 5.37 -16.93
C LEU A 533 -19.09 4.56 -18.02
N HIS A 534 -19.64 5.26 -19.03
CA HIS A 534 -20.31 4.60 -20.13
C HIS A 534 -19.34 3.67 -20.91
N PRO A 535 -19.76 2.43 -21.27
CA PRO A 535 -18.89 1.47 -21.97
C PRO A 535 -18.28 2.00 -23.27
N GLU A 536 -19.02 2.79 -24.06
CA GLU A 536 -18.50 3.40 -25.29
C GLU A 536 -17.36 4.39 -25.03
N ILE A 537 -17.38 5.12 -23.90
CA ILE A 537 -16.26 5.98 -23.51
C ILE A 537 -15.06 5.11 -23.14
N ALA A 538 -15.27 4.03 -22.38
CA ALA A 538 -14.20 3.11 -22.01
C ALA A 538 -13.52 2.50 -23.25
N GLU A 539 -14.30 2.00 -24.21
CA GLU A 539 -13.79 1.47 -25.49
C GLU A 539 -13.03 2.54 -26.31
N ALA A 540 -13.56 3.77 -26.34
CA ALA A 540 -12.91 4.89 -26.99
C ALA A 540 -11.57 5.24 -26.32
N CYS A 541 -11.49 5.20 -25.00
CA CYS A 541 -10.25 5.42 -24.23
C CYS A 541 -9.21 4.30 -24.47
N VAL A 542 -9.64 3.04 -24.56
CA VAL A 542 -8.77 1.92 -24.95
C VAL A 542 -8.22 2.15 -26.36
N THR A 543 -9.08 2.54 -27.31
CA THR A 543 -8.67 2.86 -28.69
C THR A 543 -7.68 4.02 -28.73
N ALA A 544 -7.92 5.08 -27.94
CA ALA A 544 -7.06 6.25 -27.84
C ALA A 544 -5.66 5.89 -27.32
N SER A 545 -5.59 5.16 -26.21
CA SER A 545 -4.31 4.75 -25.60
C SER A 545 -3.47 3.89 -26.56
N ARG A 546 -4.11 2.96 -27.30
CA ARG A 546 -3.46 2.11 -28.31
C ARG A 546 -3.01 2.90 -29.54
N ALA A 547 -3.80 3.85 -30.00
CA ALA A 547 -3.43 4.71 -31.13
C ALA A 547 -2.22 5.60 -30.81
N LEU A 548 -2.14 6.10 -29.57
CA LEU A 548 -1.01 6.86 -29.07
C LEU A 548 0.21 5.99 -28.75
N ASP A 549 0.02 4.69 -28.55
CA ASP A 549 1.03 3.71 -28.12
C ASP A 549 1.62 4.08 -26.75
N ILE A 550 0.75 4.46 -25.81
CA ILE A 550 1.14 4.88 -24.47
C ILE A 550 0.54 3.96 -23.40
N PRO A 551 1.37 3.33 -22.54
CA PRO A 551 0.89 2.33 -21.58
C PRO A 551 0.23 2.97 -20.35
N VAL A 552 0.60 4.20 -19.99
CA VAL A 552 0.04 4.95 -18.85
C VAL A 552 -0.31 6.36 -19.30
N THR A 553 -1.58 6.73 -19.24
CA THR A 553 -2.02 8.06 -19.65
C THR A 553 -3.29 8.51 -18.96
N GLY A 554 -3.41 9.81 -18.69
CA GLY A 554 -4.67 10.45 -18.34
C GLY A 554 -5.31 11.04 -19.59
N LEU A 555 -6.41 10.46 -20.05
CA LEU A 555 -7.20 10.97 -21.16
C LEU A 555 -8.24 11.96 -20.65
N ASP A 556 -8.28 13.13 -21.27
CA ASP A 556 -9.24 14.17 -20.91
C ASP A 556 -10.31 14.29 -21.97
N LEU A 557 -11.56 14.26 -21.53
CA LEU A 557 -12.73 14.31 -22.38
C LEU A 557 -13.70 15.39 -21.88
N LEU A 558 -14.47 15.95 -22.80
CA LEU A 558 -15.70 16.65 -22.47
C LEU A 558 -16.89 15.72 -22.75
N VAL A 559 -17.74 15.55 -21.74
CA VAL A 559 -18.92 14.68 -21.79
C VAL A 559 -20.15 15.41 -21.27
N PRO A 560 -21.36 15.17 -21.78
CA PRO A 560 -22.57 15.70 -21.14
C PRO A 560 -22.77 15.17 -19.73
N ALA A 561 -22.44 13.89 -19.52
CA ALA A 561 -22.41 13.17 -18.24
C ALA A 561 -21.55 11.90 -18.40
N ALA A 562 -21.02 11.34 -17.31
CA ALA A 562 -20.17 10.15 -17.36
C ALA A 562 -20.90 8.90 -17.88
N GLU A 563 -22.22 8.79 -17.66
CA GLU A 563 -23.03 7.66 -18.15
C GLU A 563 -23.52 7.87 -19.60
N ASN A 564 -23.16 8.97 -20.26
CA ASN A 564 -23.56 9.26 -21.63
C ASN A 564 -22.49 8.78 -22.63
N PRO A 565 -22.85 8.14 -23.77
CA PRO A 565 -21.88 7.75 -24.80
C PRO A 565 -21.20 8.93 -25.50
N GLU A 566 -21.86 10.10 -25.58
CA GLU A 566 -21.33 11.27 -26.28
C GLU A 566 -20.10 11.83 -25.56
N HIS A 567 -18.98 11.91 -26.28
CA HIS A 567 -17.71 12.40 -25.75
C HIS A 567 -16.87 13.11 -26.80
N VAL A 568 -15.92 13.91 -26.34
CA VAL A 568 -14.93 14.59 -27.17
C VAL A 568 -13.58 14.57 -26.47
N PHE A 569 -12.55 13.99 -27.09
CA PHE A 569 -11.19 13.98 -26.55
C PHE A 569 -10.53 15.36 -26.66
N ILE A 570 -9.95 15.83 -25.56
CA ILE A 570 -9.32 17.15 -25.45
C ILE A 570 -7.79 17.05 -25.41
N GLU A 571 -7.26 16.15 -24.57
CA GLU A 571 -5.83 15.90 -24.44
C GLU A 571 -5.54 14.51 -23.88
N ALA A 572 -4.27 14.11 -23.99
CA ALA A 572 -3.73 12.89 -23.39
C ALA A 572 -2.45 13.27 -22.64
N ASN A 573 -2.42 12.99 -21.34
CA ASN A 573 -1.32 13.33 -20.44
C ASN A 573 -0.49 12.07 -20.18
N GLU A 574 0.81 12.12 -20.43
CA GLU A 574 1.73 10.98 -20.29
C GLU A 574 2.16 10.68 -18.85
N ARG A 575 1.90 11.63 -17.94
CA ARG A 575 2.18 11.50 -16.50
C ARG A 575 0.95 11.88 -15.68
N PRO A 576 -0.12 11.04 -15.67
CA PRO A 576 -1.30 11.30 -14.86
C PRO A 576 -0.99 11.21 -13.36
N GLY A 577 -1.55 12.12 -12.57
CA GLY A 577 -1.46 12.02 -11.11
C GLY A 577 -2.30 10.85 -10.58
N LEU A 578 -1.65 9.84 -9.98
CA LEU A 578 -2.32 8.61 -9.53
C LEU A 578 -3.06 8.76 -8.20
N ALA A 579 -2.53 9.59 -7.28
CA ALA A 579 -3.04 9.76 -5.92
C ALA A 579 -4.44 10.38 -5.82
N ASN A 580 -4.90 11.09 -6.86
CA ASN A 580 -6.15 11.85 -6.85
C ASN A 580 -7.40 11.02 -7.20
N HIS A 581 -7.25 9.70 -7.35
CA HIS A 581 -8.27 8.79 -7.86
C HIS A 581 -8.68 7.72 -6.85
N GLU A 582 -8.46 7.95 -5.56
CA GLU A 582 -9.01 7.07 -4.51
C GLU A 582 -10.55 6.96 -4.63
N PRO A 583 -11.14 5.78 -4.40
CA PRO A 583 -10.54 4.54 -3.89
C PRO A 583 -9.95 3.60 -4.98
N GLN A 584 -9.77 4.06 -6.21
CA GLN A 584 -9.34 3.20 -7.32
C GLN A 584 -7.86 2.78 -7.17
N PRO A 585 -7.50 1.53 -7.55
CA PRO A 585 -6.19 0.94 -7.28
C PRO A 585 -5.12 1.38 -8.30
N THR A 586 -4.93 2.69 -8.45
CA THR A 586 -4.05 3.27 -9.49
C THR A 586 -2.58 2.92 -9.26
N ALA A 587 -2.10 2.98 -8.01
CA ALA A 587 -0.72 2.64 -7.68
C ALA A 587 -0.47 1.13 -7.82
N GLU A 588 -1.42 0.30 -7.38
CA GLU A 588 -1.34 -1.15 -7.47
C GLU A 588 -1.27 -1.61 -8.94
N ARG A 589 -2.15 -1.07 -9.79
CA ARG A 589 -2.16 -1.38 -11.23
C ARG A 589 -0.91 -0.85 -11.94
N PHE A 590 -0.40 0.31 -11.52
CA PHE A 590 0.85 0.83 -12.06
C PHE A 590 2.02 -0.11 -11.71
N VAL A 591 2.13 -0.55 -10.46
CA VAL A 591 3.17 -1.50 -10.04
C VAL A 591 2.98 -2.88 -10.68
N ASP A 592 1.75 -3.33 -10.95
CA ASP A 592 1.45 -4.55 -11.73
C ASP A 592 1.99 -4.50 -13.15
N LEU A 593 1.96 -3.32 -13.79
CA LEU A 593 2.52 -3.08 -15.12
C LEU A 593 4.06 -3.09 -15.07
N LEU A 594 4.65 -2.42 -14.06
CA LEU A 594 6.10 -2.33 -13.93
C LEU A 594 6.74 -3.68 -13.58
N PHE A 595 6.13 -4.42 -12.65
CA PHE A 595 6.64 -5.67 -12.08
C PHE A 595 5.55 -6.75 -12.07
N PRO A 596 5.19 -7.33 -13.21
CA PRO A 596 4.10 -8.32 -13.29
C PRO A 596 4.32 -9.58 -12.44
N GLY A 597 5.57 -9.90 -12.09
CA GLY A 597 5.89 -11.01 -11.19
C GLY A 597 5.56 -10.75 -9.71
N THR A 598 5.24 -9.51 -9.32
CA THR A 598 4.84 -9.14 -7.95
C THR A 598 3.34 -8.96 -7.81
N ARG A 599 2.54 -9.28 -8.85
CA ARG A 599 1.08 -9.27 -8.78
C ARG A 599 0.64 -10.16 -7.62
N ALA A 600 -0.13 -9.60 -6.69
CA ALA A 600 -0.79 -10.41 -5.67
C ALA A 600 -1.60 -11.51 -6.37
N PRO A 601 -1.55 -12.78 -5.91
CA PRO A 601 -2.40 -13.82 -6.49
C PRO A 601 -3.84 -13.33 -6.46
N GLN A 602 -4.49 -13.28 -7.63
CA GLN A 602 -5.91 -12.92 -7.72
C GLN A 602 -6.66 -13.79 -6.73
N ARG A 603 -7.39 -13.17 -5.80
CA ARG A 603 -8.32 -13.92 -4.96
C ARG A 603 -9.30 -14.60 -5.91
N LEU A 604 -9.21 -15.92 -6.02
CA LEU A 604 -10.13 -16.74 -6.82
C LEU A 604 -11.59 -16.62 -6.32
N TRP A 605 -11.80 -15.97 -5.18
CA TRP A 605 -13.09 -15.73 -4.57
C TRP A 605 -13.07 -14.49 -3.66
N SER A 606 -14.07 -13.62 -3.81
CA SER A 606 -14.41 -12.53 -2.87
C SER A 606 -15.87 -12.70 -2.45
N PRO A 607 -16.25 -12.35 -1.20
CA PRO A 607 -17.64 -12.43 -0.76
C PRO A 607 -18.52 -11.50 -1.63
N ALA A 608 -19.70 -11.98 -2.03
CA ALA A 608 -20.65 -11.18 -2.78
C ALA A 608 -21.05 -9.94 -1.95
N GLY A 609 -20.58 -8.75 -2.36
CA GLY A 609 -20.85 -7.50 -1.66
C GLY A 609 -19.95 -6.31 -2.01
N ALA A 610 -18.76 -6.54 -2.58
CA ALA A 610 -17.96 -5.49 -3.20
C ALA A 610 -18.07 -5.61 -4.72
N ALA A 611 -18.54 -4.55 -5.37
CA ALA A 611 -18.89 -4.53 -6.80
C ALA A 611 -17.72 -5.00 -7.68
N SER A 612 -17.89 -6.19 -8.26
CA SER A 612 -17.30 -6.56 -9.55
C SER A 612 -18.45 -6.54 -10.55
N SER A 613 -18.68 -5.39 -11.16
CA SER A 613 -19.47 -5.31 -12.39
C SER A 613 -18.62 -5.88 -13.51
N GLY A 614 -18.84 -7.16 -13.79
CA GLY A 614 -18.21 -7.84 -14.92
C GLY A 614 -18.68 -7.30 -16.26
N VAL A 615 -17.77 -7.37 -17.22
CA VAL A 615 -18.00 -8.06 -18.50
C VAL A 615 -17.07 -9.27 -18.52
#